data_AF-A0A2G9IMY1-F1
#
_entry.id   AF-A0A2G9IMY1-F1
#
_cell.length_a   1.000
_cell.length_b   1.000
_cell.length_c   1.000
_cell.angle_alpha   90.00
_cell.angle_beta   90.00
_cell.angle_gamma   90.00
#
_symmetry.space_group_name_H-M   'P 1'
#
loop_
_entity.id
_entity.type
_entity.pdbx_description
1 polymer ?
#
loop_
_entity_poly.entity_id
_entity_poly.type
_entity_poly.pdbx_seq_one_letter_code
_entity_poly.pdbx_strand_id
1 'polypeptide(L)' 'MAENKTSEAQLKAAKKWNDKNKDKQRVYRYRSYARKYVRDIASQDDLLELRKMIDERLS' A
#
# COMPACT_ATOMS: atom_id res chain seq x y z
N MET A 1 -24.19 4.04 -16.91
CA MET A 1 -23.28 5.00 -16.23
C MET A 1 -23.40 4.75 -14.74
N ALA A 2 -22.36 4.24 -14.09
CA ALA A 2 -22.43 3.92 -12.65
C ALA A 2 -22.54 5.22 -11.84
N GLU A 3 -23.63 5.36 -11.10
CA GLU A 3 -23.89 6.50 -10.23
C GLU A 3 -22.83 6.52 -9.12
N ASN A 4 -22.00 7.56 -9.10
CA ASN A 4 -20.96 7.70 -8.09
C ASN A 4 -21.63 7.95 -6.73
N LYS A 5 -21.64 6.92 -5.86
CA LYS A 5 -22.20 6.97 -4.49
C LYS A 5 -21.57 8.04 -3.57
N THR A 6 -20.52 8.73 -4.04
CA THR A 6 -19.76 9.70 -3.24
C THR A 6 -19.96 11.10 -3.80
N SER A 7 -20.49 12.00 -2.99
CA SER A 7 -20.67 13.41 -3.34
C SER A 7 -19.32 14.10 -3.57
N GLU A 8 -19.29 15.13 -4.42
CA GLU A 8 -18.11 15.97 -4.62
C GLU A 8 -17.55 16.55 -3.31
N ALA A 9 -18.42 16.87 -2.35
CA ALA A 9 -18.02 17.36 -1.04
C ALA A 9 -17.24 16.30 -0.24
N GLN A 10 -17.70 15.04 -0.30
CA GLN A 10 -17.02 13.90 0.33
C GLN A 10 -15.68 13.61 -0.34
N LEU A 11 -15.60 13.71 -1.67
CA LEU A 11 -14.34 13.59 -2.42
C LEU A 11 -13.33 14.67 -2.02
N LYS A 12 -13.76 15.93 -1.89
CA LYS A 12 -12.89 17.04 -1.46
C LYS A 12 -12.39 16.84 -0.02
N ALA A 13 -13.27 16.40 0.88
CA ALA A 13 -12.90 16.11 2.26
C ALA A 13 -11.90 14.95 2.37
N ALA A 14 -12.16 13.85 1.64
CA ALA A 14 -11.24 12.73 1.56
C ALA A 14 -9.88 13.15 0.99
N LYS A 15 -9.86 13.95 -0.09
CA LYS A 15 -8.63 14.50 -0.66
C LYS A 15 -7.83 15.30 0.37
N LYS A 16 -8.47 16.21 1.09
CA LYS A 16 -7.81 17.03 2.13
C LYS A 16 -7.24 16.17 3.27
N TRP A 17 -7.96 15.14 3.69
CA TRP A 17 -7.47 14.21 4.70
C TRP A 17 -6.31 13.36 4.19
N ASN A 18 -6.40 12.87 2.95
CA ASN A 18 -5.33 12.14 2.28
C ASN A 18 -4.08 13.01 2.15
N ASP A 19 -4.25 14.28 1.79
CA ASP A 19 -3.14 15.21 1.63
C ASP A 19 -2.41 15.48 2.96
N LYS A 20 -3.15 15.53 4.07
CA LYS A 20 -2.57 15.66 5.41
C LYS A 20 -1.92 14.37 5.94
N ASN A 21 -2.30 13.20 5.40
CA ASN A 21 -1.85 11.89 5.88
C ASN A 21 -1.05 11.11 4.82
N LYS A 22 -0.43 11.80 3.85
CA LYS A 22 0.28 11.18 2.72
C LYS A 22 1.27 10.11 3.15
N ASP A 23 2.06 10.36 4.19
CA ASP A 23 3.07 9.41 4.66
C ASP A 23 2.47 8.14 5.26
N LYS A 24 1.42 8.28 6.08
CA LYS A 24 0.70 7.12 6.63
C LYS A 24 0.08 6.28 5.53
N GLN A 25 -0.52 6.93 4.53
CA GLN A 25 -1.09 6.24 3.37
C GLN A 25 -0.04 5.55 2.53
N ARG A 26 1.12 6.19 2.35
CA ARG A 26 2.27 5.62 1.65
C ARG A 26 2.68 4.31 2.32
N VAL A 27 2.85 4.32 3.65
CA VAL A 27 3.17 3.10 4.42
C VAL A 27 2.09 2.04 4.24
N TYR A 28 0.80 2.38 4.39
CA TYR A 28 -0.27 1.39 4.23
C TYR A 28 -0.32 0.77 2.83
N ARG A 29 -0.13 1.58 1.79
CA ARG A 29 -0.12 1.13 0.40
C ARG A 29 1.01 0.14 0.17
N TYR A 30 2.25 0.52 0.50
CA TYR A 30 3.40 -0.37 0.33
C TYR A 30 3.26 -1.63 1.20
N ARG A 31 2.79 -1.51 2.43
CA ARG A 31 2.55 -2.67 3.30
C ARG A 31 1.49 -3.61 2.73
N SER A 32 0.47 -3.09 2.03
CA SER A 32 -0.54 -3.92 1.38
C SER A 32 0.00 -4.58 0.12
N TYR A 33 0.78 -3.86 -0.67
CA TYR A 33 1.40 -4.39 -1.88
C TYR A 33 2.43 -5.46 -1.56
N ALA A 34 3.28 -5.23 -0.56
CA ALA A 34 4.22 -6.23 -0.08
C ALA A 34 3.52 -7.53 0.34
N ARG A 35 2.44 -7.43 1.14
CA ARG A 35 1.64 -8.62 1.52
C ARG A 35 1.09 -9.37 0.31
N LYS A 36 0.49 -8.65 -0.65
CA LYS A 36 -0.08 -9.27 -1.86
C LYS A 36 1.01 -9.91 -2.71
N TYR A 37 2.13 -9.22 -2.89
CA TYR A 37 3.24 -9.70 -3.70
C TYR A 37 3.82 -10.99 -3.12
N VAL A 38 4.21 -10.96 -1.84
CA VAL A 38 4.76 -12.14 -1.13
C VAL A 38 3.80 -13.34 -1.15
N ARG A 39 2.49 -13.10 -1.04
CA ARG A 39 1.49 -14.18 -0.94
C ARG A 39 1.08 -14.74 -2.30
N ASP A 40 0.86 -13.89 -3.29
CA ASP A 40 0.09 -14.25 -4.49
C ASP A 40 0.91 -14.14 -5.80
N ILE A 41 2.09 -13.50 -5.79
CA ILE A 41 2.79 -13.11 -7.02
C ILE A 41 4.26 -13.56 -7.05
N ALA A 42 4.97 -13.43 -5.92
CA ALA A 42 6.41 -13.63 -5.85
C ALA A 42 6.83 -15.06 -6.20
N SER A 43 7.92 -15.19 -6.96
CA SER A 43 8.59 -16.46 -7.18
C SER A 43 9.40 -16.89 -5.95
N GLN A 44 9.89 -18.12 -5.94
CA GLN A 44 10.75 -18.61 -4.86
C GLN A 44 12.01 -17.75 -4.68
N ASP A 45 12.64 -17.35 -5.79
CA ASP A 45 13.86 -16.53 -5.77
C ASP A 45 13.56 -15.14 -5.20
N ASP A 46 12.46 -14.51 -5.60
CA ASP A 46 12.01 -13.22 -5.05
C ASP A 46 11.82 -13.31 -3.52
N LEU A 47 11.25 -14.41 -3.03
CA LEU A 47 11.02 -14.61 -1.59
C LEU A 47 12.33 -14.76 -0.82
N LEU A 48 13.31 -15.46 -1.39
CA LEU A 48 14.64 -15.61 -0.78
C LEU A 48 15.39 -14.28 -0.73
N GLU A 49 15.32 -13.48 -1.80
CA GLU A 49 15.91 -12.15 -1.85
C GLU A 49 15.27 -11.22 -0.82
N LEU A 50 13.92 -11.16 -0.79
CA LEU A 50 13.16 -10.37 0.18
C LEU A 50 13.50 -10.76 1.62
N ARG A 51 13.66 -12.07 1.88
CA ARG A 51 14.04 -12.56 3.21
C ARG A 51 15.40 -12.04 3.62
N LYS A 52 16.40 -12.13 2.74
CA LYS A 52 17.75 -11.61 2.99
C LYS A 52 17.73 -10.12 3.32
N MET A 53 17.02 -9.31 2.53
CA MET A 53 16.90 -7.87 2.78
C MET A 53 16.21 -7.55 4.11
N ILE A 54 15.24 -8.36 4.54
CA ILE A 54 14.60 -8.21 5.85
C ILE A 54 15.58 -8.54 6.96
N ASP A 55 16.31 -9.65 6.86
CA ASP A 55 17.28 -10.08 7.87
C ASP A 55 18.40 -9.03 8.03
N GLU A 56 18.92 -8.47 6.92
CA GLU A 56 19.93 -7.38 6.93
C GLU A 56 19.41 -6.08 7.57
N ARG A 57 18.10 -5.81 7.51
CA ARG A 57 17.52 -4.60 8.10
C ARG A 57 17.22 -4.74 9.59
N LEU A 58 17.06 -5.98 10.06
CA LEU A 58 16.74 -6.34 11.44
C LEU A 58 17.97 -6.64 12.30
N SER A 59 19.13 -6.92 11.68
CA SER A 59 20.44 -7.00 12.35
C SER A 59 20.91 -5.64 12.82
#